data_AF-A0A074W4T7-F1
#
_entry.id   AF-A0A074W4T7-F1
#
_cell.length_a   1.000
_cell.length_b   1.000
_cell.length_c   1.000
_cell.angle_alpha   90.00
_cell.angle_beta   90.00
_cell.angle_gamma   90.00
#
_symmetry.space_group_name_H-M   'P 1'
#
loop_
_entity.id
_entity.type
_entity.pdbx_description
1 polymer ?
#
loop_
_entity_poly.entity_id
_entity_poly.type
_entity_poly.pdbx_seq_one_letter_code
_entity_poly.pdbx_strand_id
1 'polypeptide(L)'
;PQPVDILYGGSDNPLANVIAAKMSIEPILAPEHFAWSWLMYLYGMWLIDPTQDRFEALPSWLHPTTLQLSELHPSSADLVIWPVMRDNIIRYSATLDMAAVHSLFVCTCRLRGAFNAKFIKRTNNGDLELDTAFERIFLDVEKWGLLDKFWVTYPQLVEKLD
;
A
#
# COMPACT_ATOMS: atom_id res chain seq x y z
N PRO A 1 1.07 -10.48 13.08
CA PRO A 1 1.46 -11.58 12.16
C PRO A 1 2.98 -11.62 12.06
N GLN A 2 3.58 -12.76 11.74
CA GLN A 2 4.98 -12.77 11.35
C GLN A 2 5.11 -12.12 9.96
N PRO A 3 6.20 -11.38 9.67
CA PRO A 3 6.43 -10.80 8.35
C PRO A 3 6.34 -11.80 7.19
N VAL A 4 6.77 -13.04 7.44
CA VAL A 4 6.70 -14.13 6.45
C VAL A 4 5.27 -14.55 6.13
N ASP A 5 4.34 -14.46 7.10
CA ASP A 5 2.94 -14.80 6.90
C ASP A 5 2.28 -13.85 5.90
N ILE A 6 2.63 -12.56 5.96
CA ILE A 6 2.10 -11.53 5.07
C ILE A 6 2.64 -11.70 3.64
N LEU A 7 3.90 -12.10 3.50
CA LEU A 7 4.54 -12.27 2.19
C LEU A 7 4.09 -13.53 1.46
N TYR A 8 4.00 -14.64 2.19
CA TYR A 8 3.87 -15.98 1.58
C TYR A 8 2.55 -16.67 1.93
N GLY A 9 1.79 -16.14 2.89
CA GLY A 9 0.60 -16.82 3.41
C GLY A 9 0.97 -18.15 4.09
N GLY A 10 0.02 -19.08 4.09
CA GLY A 10 0.20 -20.42 4.67
C GLY A 10 0.18 -20.47 6.20
N SER A 11 -0.28 -19.39 6.84
CA SER A 11 -0.43 -19.31 8.29
C SER A 11 -1.89 -19.50 8.72
N ASP A 12 -2.14 -19.58 10.03
CA ASP A 12 -3.50 -19.56 10.57
C ASP A 12 -4.16 -18.16 10.51
N ASN A 13 -3.46 -17.15 9.96
CA ASN A 13 -3.97 -15.79 9.81
C ASN A 13 -4.68 -15.62 8.45
N PRO A 14 -6.03 -15.60 8.41
CA PRO A 14 -6.76 -15.55 7.16
C PRO A 14 -6.53 -14.25 6.37
N LEU A 15 -6.36 -13.11 7.05
CA LEU A 15 -6.10 -11.83 6.38
C LEU A 15 -4.73 -11.85 5.69
N ALA A 16 -3.70 -12.37 6.37
CA ALA A 16 -2.37 -12.51 5.79
C ALA A 16 -2.40 -13.43 4.54
N ASN A 17 -3.15 -14.54 4.59
CA ASN A 17 -3.29 -15.46 3.46
C ASN A 17 -3.98 -14.81 2.26
N VAL A 18 -5.04 -14.02 2.48
CA VAL A 18 -5.74 -13.29 1.41
C VAL A 18 -4.83 -12.26 0.76
N ILE A 19 -4.08 -11.50 1.57
CA ILE A 19 -3.12 -10.50 1.08
C ILE A 19 -2.02 -11.18 0.25
N ALA A 20 -1.40 -12.24 0.78
CA ALA A 20 -0.35 -12.97 0.07
C ALA A 20 -0.86 -13.52 -1.28
N ALA A 21 -2.06 -14.10 -1.30
CA ALA A 21 -2.66 -14.60 -2.53
C ALA A 21 -2.89 -13.47 -3.56
N LYS A 22 -3.47 -12.34 -3.14
CA LYS A 22 -3.70 -11.17 -4.02
C LYS A 22 -2.40 -10.58 -4.54
N MET A 23 -1.40 -10.43 -3.68
CA MET A 23 -0.13 -9.80 -4.03
C MET A 23 0.78 -10.72 -4.86
N SER A 24 0.58 -12.05 -4.82
CA SER A 24 1.41 -13.02 -5.57
C SER A 24 1.32 -12.90 -7.10
N ILE A 25 0.23 -12.33 -7.61
CA ILE A 25 -0.01 -12.19 -9.06
C ILE A 25 0.37 -10.80 -9.60
N GLU A 26 0.69 -9.86 -8.72
CA GLU A 26 0.97 -8.48 -9.11
C GLU A 26 2.44 -8.31 -9.54
N PRO A 27 2.73 -7.59 -10.65
CA PRO A 27 4.09 -7.39 -11.14
C PRO A 27 4.83 -6.29 -10.37
N ILE A 28 4.87 -6.42 -9.04
CA ILE A 28 5.44 -5.43 -8.12
C ILE A 28 6.85 -5.87 -7.71
N LEU A 29 7.77 -4.91 -7.65
CA LEU A 29 9.14 -5.17 -7.18
C LEU A 29 9.14 -5.52 -5.69
N ALA A 30 10.11 -6.33 -5.27
CA ALA A 30 10.14 -6.90 -3.92
C ALA A 30 9.97 -5.89 -2.75
N PRO A 31 10.61 -4.70 -2.74
CA PRO A 31 10.41 -3.76 -1.63
C PRO A 31 8.99 -3.20 -1.59
N GLU A 32 8.47 -2.73 -2.72
CA GLU A 32 7.11 -2.21 -2.82
C GLU A 32 6.07 -3.30 -2.53
N HIS A 33 6.35 -4.54 -2.93
CA HIS A 33 5.50 -5.70 -2.68
C HIS A 33 5.37 -5.97 -1.19
N PHE A 34 6.49 -6.02 -0.47
CA PHE A 34 6.47 -6.15 0.99
C PHE A 34 5.71 -4.99 1.63
N ALA A 35 6.10 -3.77 1.27
CA ALA A 35 5.55 -2.55 1.86
C ALA A 35 4.03 -2.48 1.70
N TRP A 36 3.51 -2.71 0.49
CA TRP A 36 2.07 -2.74 0.26
C TRP A 36 1.39 -3.88 1.00
N SER A 37 1.95 -5.08 1.00
CA SER A 37 1.36 -6.22 1.72
C SER A 37 1.22 -5.91 3.21
N TRP A 38 2.22 -5.23 3.79
CA TRP A 38 2.18 -4.79 5.18
C TRP A 38 1.13 -3.70 5.43
N LEU A 39 1.08 -2.68 4.57
CA LEU A 39 0.08 -1.60 4.67
C LEU A 39 -1.36 -2.14 4.50
N MET A 40 -1.57 -3.08 3.57
CA MET A 40 -2.82 -3.80 3.40
C MET A 40 -3.21 -4.55 4.67
N TYR A 41 -2.25 -5.16 5.36
CA TYR A 41 -2.51 -5.87 6.60
C TYR A 41 -2.93 -4.90 7.71
N LEU A 42 -2.21 -3.78 7.88
CA LEU A 42 -2.57 -2.75 8.87
C LEU A 42 -3.97 -2.19 8.61
N TYR A 43 -4.24 -1.78 7.37
CA TYR A 43 -5.54 -1.24 6.96
C TYR A 43 -6.66 -2.27 7.10
N GLY A 44 -6.43 -3.51 6.65
CA GLY A 44 -7.40 -4.60 6.76
C GLY A 44 -7.72 -4.96 8.21
N MET A 45 -6.73 -4.93 9.11
CA MET A 45 -6.96 -5.12 10.54
C MET A 45 -7.86 -4.04 11.12
N TRP A 46 -7.69 -2.78 10.71
CA TRP A 46 -8.58 -1.70 11.11
C TRP A 46 -10.00 -1.88 10.52
N LEU A 47 -10.14 -2.27 9.25
CA LEU A 47 -11.45 -2.53 8.65
C LEU A 47 -12.24 -3.66 9.34
N ILE A 48 -11.56 -4.72 9.76
CA ILE A 48 -12.19 -5.89 10.41
C ILE A 48 -12.66 -5.56 11.84
N ASP A 49 -11.88 -4.76 12.57
CA ASP A 49 -12.13 -4.39 13.96
C ASP A 49 -11.74 -2.92 14.18
N PRO A 50 -12.65 -1.98 13.89
CA PRO A 50 -12.34 -0.55 13.81
C PRO A 50 -12.30 0.11 15.18
N THR A 51 -11.27 -0.20 15.98
CA THR A 51 -11.00 0.47 17.24
C THR A 51 -10.21 1.77 17.04
N GLN A 52 -10.32 2.70 18.00
CA GLN A 52 -9.54 3.95 18.00
C GLN A 52 -8.04 3.66 17.94
N ASP A 53 -7.54 2.74 18.79
CA ASP A 53 -6.12 2.37 18.84
C ASP A 53 -5.60 1.85 17.49
N ARG A 54 -6.39 1.05 16.76
CA ARG A 54 -6.01 0.54 15.44
C ARG A 54 -6.05 1.63 14.38
N PHE A 55 -6.99 2.56 14.46
CA PHE A 55 -7.05 3.71 13.58
C PHE A 55 -5.82 4.60 13.78
N GLU A 56 -5.48 4.93 15.03
CA GLU A 56 -4.32 5.76 15.38
C GLU A 56 -2.97 5.08 15.07
N ALA A 57 -2.95 3.74 14.98
CA ALA A 57 -1.77 2.99 14.55
C ALA A 57 -1.52 3.06 13.03
N LEU A 58 -2.51 3.48 12.23
CA LEU A 58 -2.30 3.69 10.80
C LEU A 58 -1.45 4.95 10.58
N PRO A 59 -0.61 4.97 9.53
CA PRO A 59 -0.03 6.23 9.06
C PRO A 59 -1.15 7.23 8.74
N SER A 60 -0.96 8.50 9.10
CA SER A 60 -1.99 9.53 8.90
C SER A 60 -2.42 9.67 7.44
N TRP A 61 -1.51 9.43 6.50
CA TRP A 61 -1.80 9.43 5.06
C TRP A 61 -2.61 8.21 4.59
N LEU A 62 -2.73 7.15 5.40
CA LEU A 62 -3.55 5.97 5.10
C LEU A 62 -4.98 6.11 5.62
N HIS A 63 -5.25 7.06 6.52
CA HIS A 63 -6.61 7.36 7.00
C HIS A 63 -7.55 7.67 5.81
N PRO A 64 -8.82 7.25 5.81
CA PRO A 64 -9.74 7.58 4.74
C PRO A 64 -9.91 9.08 4.57
N THR A 65 -9.95 9.55 3.33
CA THR A 65 -10.30 10.93 3.03
C THR A 65 -11.79 11.18 3.21
N THR A 66 -12.20 12.45 3.26
CA THR A 66 -13.63 12.82 3.28
C THR A 66 -14.39 12.22 2.09
N LEU A 67 -13.80 12.22 0.89
CA LEU A 67 -14.46 11.65 -0.29
C LEU A 67 -14.58 10.12 -0.20
N GLN A 68 -13.60 9.41 0.36
CA GLN A 68 -13.73 7.96 0.59
C GLN A 68 -14.88 7.65 1.56
N LEU A 69 -15.18 8.55 2.49
CA LEU A 69 -16.28 8.37 3.46
C LEU A 69 -17.64 8.80 2.93
N SER A 70 -17.70 9.70 1.95
CA SER A 70 -18.95 10.27 1.45
C SER A 70 -19.41 9.71 0.10
N GLU A 71 -18.50 9.18 -0.71
CA GLU A 71 -18.79 8.73 -2.08
C GLU A 71 -18.60 7.23 -2.26
N LEU A 72 -19.45 6.61 -3.08
CA LEU A 72 -19.20 5.26 -3.56
C LEU A 72 -18.00 5.30 -4.51
N HIS A 73 -17.01 4.43 -4.27
CA HIS A 73 -15.77 4.43 -5.03
C HIS A 73 -15.24 3.02 -5.28
N PRO A 74 -14.34 2.84 -6.28
CA PRO A 74 -13.65 1.57 -6.47
C PRO A 74 -12.75 1.26 -5.27
N SER A 75 -12.78 0.02 -4.79
CA SER A 75 -11.92 -0.45 -3.69
C SER A 75 -10.42 -0.32 -3.99
N SER A 76 -10.04 -0.18 -5.26
CA SER A 76 -8.65 0.10 -5.65
C SER A 76 -8.14 1.46 -5.18
N ALA A 77 -9.01 2.40 -4.79
CA ALA A 77 -8.60 3.69 -4.26
C ALA A 77 -8.06 3.57 -2.83
N ASP A 78 -8.55 2.63 -2.01
CA ASP A 78 -8.33 2.66 -0.55
C ASP A 78 -6.87 2.59 -0.12
N LEU A 79 -6.05 1.89 -0.92
CA LEU A 79 -4.64 1.59 -0.62
C LEU A 79 -3.66 2.36 -1.51
N VAL A 80 -4.15 3.35 -2.28
CA VAL A 80 -3.26 4.27 -2.98
C VAL A 80 -2.59 5.19 -1.96
N ILE A 81 -1.27 5.32 -2.08
CA ILE A 81 -0.39 5.93 -1.08
C ILE A 81 -0.78 7.38 -0.75
N TRP A 82 -1.17 8.16 -1.76
CA TRP A 82 -1.39 9.60 -1.60
C TRP A 82 -2.89 9.91 -1.44
N PRO A 83 -3.32 10.54 -0.33
CA PRO A 83 -4.70 10.99 -0.12
C PRO A 83 -5.28 11.78 -1.29
N VAL A 84 -4.51 12.72 -1.85
CA VAL A 84 -4.94 13.54 -2.98
C VAL A 84 -5.20 12.69 -4.24
N MET A 85 -4.36 11.69 -4.50
CA MET A 85 -4.57 10.77 -5.62
C MET A 85 -5.81 9.90 -5.42
N ARG A 86 -6.10 9.47 -4.18
CA ARG A 86 -7.34 8.74 -3.86
C ARG A 86 -8.57 9.56 -4.22
N ASP A 87 -8.60 10.81 -3.78
CA ASP A 87 -9.66 11.75 -4.14
C ASP A 87 -9.80 11.95 -5.66
N ASN A 88 -8.68 12.06 -6.38
CA ASN A 88 -8.70 12.18 -7.83
C ASN A 88 -9.20 10.90 -8.51
N ILE A 89 -8.82 9.71 -8.01
CA ILE A 89 -9.36 8.44 -8.50
C ILE A 89 -10.88 8.41 -8.32
N ILE A 90 -11.40 8.79 -7.17
CA ILE A 90 -12.84 8.85 -6.90
C ILE A 90 -13.54 9.77 -7.91
N ARG A 91 -12.98 10.95 -8.19
CA ARG A 91 -13.55 11.92 -9.13
C ARG A 91 -13.54 11.43 -10.59
N TYR A 92 -12.49 10.73 -10.99
CA TYR A 92 -12.26 10.42 -12.41
C TYR A 92 -12.50 8.95 -12.80
N SER A 93 -12.73 8.04 -11.84
CA SER A 93 -12.80 6.60 -12.11
C SER A 93 -13.89 6.19 -13.09
N ALA A 94 -15.00 6.93 -13.15
CA ALA A 94 -16.08 6.67 -14.10
C ALA A 94 -15.69 6.91 -15.57
N THR A 95 -14.61 7.65 -15.81
CA THR A 95 -14.18 8.07 -17.16
C THR A 95 -12.88 7.41 -17.60
N LEU A 96 -12.24 6.63 -16.72
CA LEU A 96 -10.93 6.02 -16.96
C LEU A 96 -11.04 4.51 -16.98
N ASP A 97 -10.18 3.88 -17.78
CA ASP A 97 -9.92 2.45 -17.63
C ASP A 97 -9.11 2.22 -16.36
N MET A 98 -9.82 1.91 -15.28
CA MET A 98 -9.21 1.70 -13.97
C MET A 98 -8.28 0.48 -13.92
N ALA A 99 -8.46 -0.51 -14.81
CA ALA A 99 -7.53 -1.62 -14.92
C ALA A 99 -6.20 -1.15 -15.52
N ALA A 100 -6.24 -0.36 -16.59
CA ALA A 100 -5.04 0.24 -17.18
C ALA A 100 -4.33 1.20 -16.20
N VAL A 101 -5.09 2.02 -15.46
CA VAL A 101 -4.56 2.90 -14.40
C VAL A 101 -3.83 2.07 -13.35
N HIS A 102 -4.46 1.02 -12.82
CA HIS A 102 -3.86 0.14 -11.83
C HIS A 102 -2.59 -0.52 -12.36
N SER A 103 -2.63 -1.09 -13.57
CA SER A 103 -1.46 -1.72 -14.19
C SER A 103 -0.29 -0.76 -14.33
N LEU A 104 -0.53 0.49 -14.74
CA LEU A 104 0.54 1.48 -14.84
C LEU A 104 1.03 1.92 -13.45
N PHE A 105 0.12 2.10 -12.49
CA PHE A 105 0.44 2.49 -11.13
C PHE A 105 1.40 1.50 -10.47
N VAL A 106 1.06 0.21 -10.44
CA VAL A 106 1.93 -0.82 -9.85
C VAL A 106 3.29 -0.91 -10.55
N CYS A 107 3.32 -0.67 -11.87
CA CYS A 107 4.56 -0.66 -12.65
C CYS A 107 5.43 0.58 -12.42
N THR A 108 4.90 1.68 -11.90
CA THR A 108 5.59 2.98 -11.81
C THR A 108 5.76 3.50 -10.39
N CYS A 109 5.00 2.99 -9.44
CA CYS A 109 5.16 3.33 -8.04
C CYS A 109 6.46 2.72 -7.51
N ARG A 110 7.25 3.53 -6.83
CA ARG A 110 8.58 3.17 -6.33
C ARG A 110 8.77 3.67 -4.92
N LEU A 111 9.47 2.88 -4.14
CA LEU A 111 9.91 3.19 -2.80
C LEU A 111 11.39 3.61 -2.82
N ARG A 112 11.63 4.91 -2.68
CA ARG A 112 12.96 5.52 -2.73
C ARG A 112 13.81 5.05 -1.55
N GLY A 113 15.05 4.67 -1.81
CA GLY A 113 15.98 4.18 -0.80
C GLY A 113 15.78 2.72 -0.39
N ALA A 114 14.84 2.00 -1.00
CA ALA A 114 14.53 0.62 -0.66
C ALA A 114 15.15 -0.45 -1.58
N PHE A 115 15.84 -0.06 -2.66
CA PHE A 115 16.30 -0.98 -3.70
C PHE A 115 17.12 -2.18 -3.18
N ASN A 116 17.97 -1.95 -2.17
CA ASN A 116 18.77 -2.98 -1.51
C ASN A 116 18.37 -3.19 -0.03
N ALA A 117 17.14 -2.79 0.34
CA ALA A 117 16.70 -2.91 1.72
C ALA A 117 16.53 -4.38 2.12
N LYS A 118 16.83 -4.66 3.37
CA LYS A 118 16.47 -5.92 4.02
C LYS A 118 15.10 -5.72 4.66
N PHE A 119 14.12 -6.55 4.33
CA PHE A 119 12.76 -6.39 4.86
C PHE A 119 12.57 -7.12 6.19
N ILE A 120 13.28 -8.23 6.35
CA ILE A 120 13.17 -9.12 7.51
C ILE A 120 14.56 -9.30 8.09
N LYS A 121 14.66 -9.18 9.41
CA LYS A 121 15.85 -9.50 10.20
C LYS A 121 15.58 -10.72 11.08
N ARG A 122 16.63 -11.47 11.38
CA ARG A 122 16.57 -12.55 12.36
C ARG A 122 17.01 -12.02 13.73
N THR A 123 16.21 -12.25 14.75
CA THR A 123 16.56 -11.91 16.14
C THR A 123 17.58 -12.89 16.71
N ASN A 124 18.16 -12.55 17.86
CA ASN A 124 19.08 -13.45 18.58
C ASN A 124 18.41 -14.77 18.99
N ASN A 125 17.08 -14.79 19.15
CA ASN A 125 16.33 -15.98 19.50
C ASN A 125 15.94 -16.83 18.27
N GLY A 126 16.26 -16.36 17.07
CA GLY A 126 15.96 -17.04 15.80
C GLY A 126 14.65 -16.62 15.14
N ASP A 127 13.84 -15.78 15.80
CA ASP A 127 12.59 -15.26 15.27
C ASP A 127 12.83 -14.30 14.09
N LEU A 128 11.84 -14.19 13.20
CA LEU A 128 11.88 -13.32 12.04
C LEU A 128 11.04 -12.08 12.29
N GLU A 129 11.67 -10.91 12.29
CA GLU A 129 11.01 -9.64 12.55
C GLU A 129 11.14 -8.69 11.36
N LEU A 130 10.20 -7.76 11.25
CA LEU A 130 10.30 -6.65 10.30
C LEU A 130 11.56 -5.82 10.64
N ASP A 131 12.35 -5.53 9.62
CA ASP A 131 13.45 -4.60 9.76
C ASP A 131 12.93 -3.18 9.97
N THR A 132 13.24 -2.62 11.14
CA THR A 132 12.77 -1.29 11.56
C THR A 132 13.30 -0.15 10.68
N ALA A 133 14.44 -0.33 10.00
CA ALA A 133 14.93 0.68 9.05
C ALA A 133 14.09 0.64 7.77
N PHE A 134 13.71 -0.54 7.31
CA PHE A 134 12.80 -0.69 6.18
C PHE A 134 11.39 -0.20 6.50
N GLU A 135 10.88 -0.50 7.70
CA GLU A 135 9.59 0.01 8.18
C GLU A 135 9.50 1.54 8.09
N ARG A 136 10.52 2.24 8.60
CA ARG A 136 10.59 3.71 8.52
C ARG A 136 10.57 4.23 7.09
N ILE A 137 11.10 3.48 6.13
CA ILE A 137 11.09 3.90 4.72
C ILE A 137 9.67 3.84 4.16
N PHE A 138 8.94 2.74 4.32
CA PHE A 138 7.62 2.62 3.69
C PHE A 138 6.49 3.32 4.44
N LEU A 139 6.66 3.61 5.73
CA LEU A 139 5.70 4.44 6.48
C LEU A 139 5.85 5.94 6.19
N ASP A 140 6.94 6.35 5.55
CA ASP A 140 7.19 7.73 5.12
C ASP A 140 6.65 7.95 3.70
N VAL A 141 5.57 8.72 3.59
CA VAL A 141 4.90 9.03 2.31
C VAL A 141 5.83 9.70 1.30
N GLU A 142 6.84 10.47 1.75
CA GLU A 142 7.79 11.17 0.88
C GLU A 142 8.79 10.22 0.21
N LYS A 143 8.93 8.99 0.74
CA LYS A 143 9.74 7.94 0.13
C LYS A 143 9.04 7.28 -1.03
N TRP A 144 7.72 7.36 -1.11
CA TRP A 144 6.99 6.88 -2.27
C TRP A 144 7.12 7.87 -3.42
N GLY A 145 7.12 7.37 -4.65
CA GLY A 145 7.11 8.20 -5.84
C GLY A 145 6.60 7.44 -7.05
N LEU A 146 6.21 8.17 -8.09
CA LEU A 146 5.78 7.62 -9.37
C LEU A 146 6.80 8.00 -10.45
N LEU A 147 7.12 7.05 -11.34
CA LEU A 147 7.90 7.34 -12.54
C LEU A 147 7.12 8.25 -13.50
N ASP A 148 7.83 9.10 -14.25
CA ASP A 148 7.29 10.12 -15.18
C ASP A 148 6.19 9.61 -16.10
N LYS A 149 6.26 8.34 -16.53
CA LYS A 149 5.26 7.73 -17.38
C LYS A 149 3.85 7.82 -16.78
N PHE A 150 3.70 7.68 -15.46
CA PHE A 150 2.39 7.80 -14.81
C PHE A 150 1.88 9.25 -14.88
N TRP A 151 2.73 10.22 -14.58
CA TRP A 151 2.41 11.65 -14.61
C TRP A 151 1.94 12.11 -15.99
N VAL A 152 2.61 11.66 -17.04
CA VAL A 152 2.25 12.00 -18.42
C VAL A 152 0.98 11.28 -18.87
N THR A 153 0.74 10.04 -18.42
CA THR A 153 -0.41 9.25 -18.88
C THR A 153 -1.70 9.63 -18.16
N TYR A 154 -1.62 9.94 -16.86
CA TYR A 154 -2.77 10.25 -16.01
C TYR A 154 -2.57 11.54 -15.20
N PRO A 155 -2.33 12.70 -15.87
CA PRO A 155 -2.06 13.97 -15.19
C PRO A 155 -3.16 14.38 -14.20
N GLN A 156 -4.41 14.06 -14.50
CA GLN A 156 -5.56 14.32 -13.63
C GLN A 156 -5.53 13.56 -12.31
N LEU A 157 -4.82 12.43 -12.23
CA LEU A 157 -4.70 11.64 -11.00
C LEU A 157 -3.59 12.17 -10.08
N VAL A 158 -2.61 12.88 -10.63
CA VAL A 158 -1.48 13.49 -9.92
C VAL A 158 -1.65 15.00 -9.71
N GLU A 159 -2.82 15.54 -10.01
CA GLU A 159 -3.10 16.96 -9.78
C GLU A 159 -3.00 17.27 -8.28
N LYS A 160 -2.17 18.25 -7.91
CA LYS A 160 -1.86 18.67 -6.52
C LYS A 160 -1.12 17.60 -5.69
N LEU A 161 -0.42 16.71 -6.38
CA LEU A 161 0.52 15.76 -5.81
C LEU A 161 1.92 16.36 -5.97
N ASP A 162 2.26 17.37 -5.19
CA ASP A 162 3.56 18.06 -5.21
C ASP A 162 4.21 18.12 -3.83
#